data_AF-A0AB73UZS8-F1
#
_entry.id   AF-A0AB73UZS8-F1
#
_cell.length_a   1.000
_cell.length_b   1.000
_cell.length_c   1.000
_cell.angle_alpha   90.00
_cell.angle_beta   90.00
_cell.angle_gamma   90.00
#
_symmetry.space_group_name_H-M   'P 1'
#
loop_
_entity.id
_entity.type
_entity.pdbx_description
1 polymer ?
#
loop_
_entity_poly.entity_id
_entity_poly.type
_entity_poly.pdbx_seq_one_letter_code
_entity_poly.pdbx_strand_id
1 'polypeptide(L)'
;MSGFISDTLSSVQENIVSKIKSPLYGAFAFSWVVCNWKPVSIFILSKDSVYERINNVSAYASLENQLYYPVMAAVFLVLAVPALHALYAFFDAFISSIHDSAGNLREKFNQKNRTRALVAKVEAEMAEAKTRAKYEVEIAKAKEVAAESNLKAEGIFDNLTNIESLKEELKDARKQIDDLSFQLRVAHNSIGNPAFKND
;
A
#
# COMPACT_ATOMS: atom_id res chain seq x y z
N MET A 1 69.27 -5.39 34.74
CA MET A 1 69.43 -6.43 33.69
C MET A 1 68.08 -6.93 33.17
N SER A 2 67.09 -7.19 34.04
CA SER A 2 65.71 -7.56 33.63
C SER A 2 65.04 -6.54 32.69
N GLY A 3 65.10 -5.23 33.00
CA GLY A 3 64.49 -4.17 32.18
C GLY A 3 65.04 -4.06 30.75
N PHE A 4 66.35 -4.24 30.55
CA PHE A 4 66.94 -4.19 29.21
C PHE A 4 66.45 -5.35 28.32
N ILE A 5 66.27 -6.55 28.90
CA ILE A 5 65.77 -7.72 28.17
C ILE A 5 64.29 -7.54 27.83
N SER A 6 63.47 -6.99 28.75
CA SER A 6 62.08 -6.70 28.44
C SER A 6 61.95 -5.63 27.36
N ASP A 7 62.71 -4.55 27.46
CA ASP A 7 62.60 -3.42 26.52
C ASP A 7 63.07 -3.80 25.10
N THR A 8 64.11 -4.64 25.01
CA THR A 8 64.58 -5.19 23.73
C THR A 8 63.58 -6.18 23.15
N LEU A 9 62.98 -7.04 23.97
CA LEU A 9 61.95 -7.98 23.52
C LEU A 9 60.69 -7.26 23.03
N SER A 10 60.23 -6.23 23.75
CA SER A 10 59.11 -5.38 23.35
C SER A 10 59.38 -4.67 22.03
N SER A 11 60.57 -4.09 21.87
CA SER A 11 60.97 -3.40 20.63
C SER A 11 61.04 -4.34 19.43
N VAL A 12 61.49 -5.59 19.63
CA VAL A 12 61.52 -6.62 18.58
C VAL A 12 60.12 -7.09 18.24
N GLN A 13 59.28 -7.32 19.26
CA GLN A 13 57.89 -7.72 19.08
C GLN A 13 57.10 -6.67 18.28
N GLU A 14 57.23 -5.39 18.61
CA GLU A 14 56.56 -4.31 17.88
C GLU A 14 57.01 -4.23 16.42
N ASN A 15 58.29 -4.43 16.14
CA ASN A 15 58.84 -4.49 14.78
C ASN A 15 58.34 -5.71 13.99
N ILE A 16 58.26 -6.88 14.62
CA ILE A 16 57.73 -8.09 13.97
C ILE A 16 56.23 -7.93 13.71
N VAL A 17 55.46 -7.45 14.68
CA VAL A 17 54.01 -7.24 14.56
C VAL A 17 53.69 -6.21 13.49
N SER A 18 54.42 -5.10 13.41
CA SER A 18 54.22 -4.09 12.36
C SER A 18 54.52 -4.62 10.95
N LYS A 19 55.53 -5.49 10.80
CA LYS A 19 55.84 -6.13 9.51
C LYS A 19 54.84 -7.22 9.14
N ILE A 20 54.40 -8.07 10.08
CA ILE A 20 53.37 -9.10 9.84
C ILE A 20 52.02 -8.48 9.48
N LYS A 21 51.70 -7.29 10.04
CA LYS A 21 50.51 -6.51 9.65
C LYS A 21 50.52 -6.09 8.18
N SER A 22 51.69 -6.00 7.54
CA SER A 22 51.76 -5.76 6.11
C SER A 22 51.46 -7.06 5.36
N PRO A 23 50.42 -7.07 4.48
CA PRO A 23 49.90 -8.28 3.84
C PRO A 23 50.97 -9.13 3.14
N LEU A 24 51.99 -8.49 2.57
CA LEU A 24 53.05 -9.17 1.83
C LEU A 24 54.01 -9.96 2.73
N TYR A 25 54.44 -9.41 3.88
CA TYR A 25 55.42 -10.10 4.73
C TYR A 25 54.77 -11.26 5.48
N GLY A 26 53.53 -11.09 5.96
CA GLY A 26 52.77 -12.17 6.57
C GLY A 26 52.48 -13.29 5.57
N ALA A 27 52.02 -12.95 4.36
CA ALA A 27 51.77 -13.94 3.31
C ALA A 27 53.05 -14.67 2.87
N PHE A 28 54.18 -13.96 2.77
CA PHE A 28 55.47 -14.58 2.45
C PHE A 28 55.98 -15.50 3.54
N ALA A 29 55.91 -15.10 4.81
CA ALA A 29 56.32 -15.96 5.91
C ALA A 29 55.47 -17.24 5.97
N PHE A 30 54.15 -17.10 5.80
CA PHE A 30 53.24 -18.24 5.77
C PHE A 30 53.49 -19.14 4.55
N SER A 31 53.61 -18.55 3.35
CA SER A 31 53.86 -19.32 2.12
C SER A 31 55.21 -20.04 2.16
N TRP A 32 56.24 -19.43 2.75
CA TRP A 32 57.54 -20.06 2.91
C TRP A 32 57.45 -21.31 3.77
N VAL A 33 56.76 -21.25 4.91
CA VAL A 33 56.55 -22.41 5.79
C VAL A 33 55.75 -23.50 5.08
N VAL A 34 54.71 -23.13 4.34
CA VAL A 34 53.87 -24.08 3.60
C VAL A 34 54.64 -24.74 2.46
N CYS A 35 55.39 -23.98 1.66
CA CYS A 35 56.21 -24.52 0.57
C CYS A 35 57.37 -25.38 1.11
N ASN A 36 57.95 -24.99 2.24
CA ASN A 36 59.08 -25.67 2.89
C ASN A 36 58.63 -26.58 4.05
N TRP A 37 57.39 -27.08 4.04
CA TRP A 37 56.85 -27.85 5.17
C TRP A 37 57.64 -29.15 5.46
N LYS A 38 58.27 -29.76 4.44
CA LYS A 38 59.11 -30.96 4.59
C LYS A 38 60.40 -30.67 5.36
N PRO A 39 61.29 -29.77 4.92
CA PRO A 39 62.49 -29.44 5.70
C PRO A 39 62.13 -28.84 7.08
N VAL A 40 61.04 -28.06 7.20
CA VAL A 40 60.59 -27.53 8.50
C VAL A 40 60.17 -28.68 9.44
N SER A 41 59.40 -29.66 8.95
CA SER A 41 58.98 -30.80 9.78
C SER A 41 60.15 -31.71 10.15
N ILE A 42 61.08 -31.99 9.23
CA ILE A 42 62.33 -32.71 9.54
C ILE A 42 63.14 -31.93 10.59
N PHE A 43 63.23 -30.62 10.44
CA PHE A 43 63.98 -29.79 11.38
C PHE A 43 63.32 -29.73 12.76
N ILE A 44 62.00 -29.71 12.90
CA ILE A 44 61.35 -29.57 14.22
C ILE A 44 61.09 -30.93 14.87
N LEU A 45 60.70 -31.93 14.08
CA LEU A 45 60.11 -33.18 14.58
C LEU A 45 60.99 -34.42 14.39
N SER A 46 62.04 -34.36 13.55
CA SER A 46 62.89 -35.53 13.35
C SER A 46 63.66 -35.90 14.61
N LYS A 47 63.78 -37.21 14.85
CA LYS A 47 64.60 -37.82 15.90
C LYS A 47 66.03 -38.12 15.44
N ASP A 48 66.35 -37.82 14.18
CA ASP A 48 67.69 -38.05 13.63
C ASP A 48 68.74 -37.19 14.34
N SER A 49 70.01 -37.57 14.20
CA SER A 49 71.11 -36.77 14.72
C SER A 49 71.11 -35.37 14.12
N VAL A 50 71.67 -34.39 14.84
CA VAL A 50 71.74 -32.99 14.36
C VAL A 50 72.40 -32.91 12.98
N TYR A 51 73.44 -33.72 12.75
CA TYR A 51 74.15 -33.77 11.47
C TYR A 51 73.26 -34.31 10.34
N GLU A 52 72.54 -35.40 10.56
CA GLU A 52 71.62 -35.97 9.57
C GLU A 52 70.46 -35.01 9.27
N ARG A 53 69.92 -34.31 10.28
CA ARG A 53 68.88 -33.29 10.08
C ARG A 53 69.34 -32.15 9.19
N ILE A 54 70.54 -31.62 9.43
CA ILE A 54 71.11 -30.55 8.60
C ILE A 54 71.34 -31.05 7.18
N ASN A 55 71.90 -32.25 7.01
CA ASN A 55 72.14 -32.83 5.69
C ASN A 55 70.82 -33.04 4.92
N ASN A 56 69.79 -33.56 5.59
CA ASN A 56 68.46 -33.78 5.00
C ASN A 56 67.77 -32.46 4.62
N VAL A 57 67.92 -31.40 5.42
CA VAL A 57 67.36 -30.07 5.12
C VAL A 57 68.13 -29.38 3.99
N SER A 58 69.45 -29.55 3.90
CA SER A 58 70.28 -28.92 2.87
C SER A 58 69.90 -29.33 1.44
N ALA A 59 69.32 -30.52 1.26
CA ALA A 59 68.77 -30.98 -0.02
C ALA A 59 67.63 -30.07 -0.55
N TYR A 60 67.01 -29.27 0.31
CA TYR A 60 65.92 -28.34 -0.03
C TYR A 60 66.39 -26.88 -0.15
N ALA A 61 67.70 -26.60 -0.06
CA ALA A 61 68.26 -25.25 -0.04
C ALA A 61 68.35 -24.58 -1.43
N SER A 62 67.71 -25.14 -2.47
CA SER A 62 67.68 -24.51 -3.79
C SER A 62 66.92 -23.18 -3.76
N LEU A 63 67.38 -22.22 -4.58
CA LEU A 63 66.78 -20.88 -4.68
C LEU A 63 65.29 -20.94 -5.06
N GLU A 64 64.89 -21.93 -5.86
CA GLU A 64 63.49 -22.11 -6.24
C GLU A 64 62.59 -22.43 -5.04
N ASN A 65 63.03 -23.37 -4.19
CA ASN A 65 62.29 -23.80 -3.00
C ASN A 65 62.28 -22.76 -1.90
N GLN A 66 63.38 -22.03 -1.74
CA GLN A 66 63.54 -21.04 -0.67
C GLN A 66 62.92 -19.68 -1.01
N LEU A 67 62.85 -19.30 -2.30
CA LEU A 67 62.45 -17.95 -2.68
C LEU A 67 61.36 -17.95 -3.76
N TYR A 68 61.56 -18.60 -4.90
CA TYR A 68 60.65 -18.48 -6.04
C TYR A 68 59.22 -19.00 -5.73
N TYR A 69 59.09 -20.24 -5.26
CA TYR A 69 57.78 -20.81 -4.93
C TYR A 69 57.09 -20.07 -3.78
N PRO A 70 57.77 -19.75 -2.66
CA PRO A 70 57.19 -18.94 -1.59
C PRO A 70 56.73 -17.54 -2.04
N VAL A 71 57.52 -16.82 -2.85
CA VAL A 71 57.13 -15.49 -3.35
C VAL A 71 55.90 -15.59 -4.25
N MET A 72 55.88 -16.53 -5.19
CA MET A 72 54.75 -16.73 -6.09
C MET A 72 53.48 -17.13 -5.31
N ALA A 73 53.60 -18.03 -4.34
CA ALA A 73 52.50 -18.41 -3.46
C ALA A 73 52.03 -17.23 -2.56
N ALA A 74 52.94 -16.37 -2.10
CA ALA A 74 52.60 -15.18 -1.32
C ALA A 74 51.79 -14.18 -2.15
N VAL A 75 52.24 -13.89 -3.38
CA VAL A 75 51.51 -13.02 -4.32
C VAL A 75 50.13 -13.61 -4.61
N PHE A 76 50.06 -14.92 -4.87
CA PHE A 76 48.79 -15.61 -5.06
C PHE A 76 47.87 -15.48 -3.84
N LEU A 77 48.38 -15.71 -2.62
CA LEU A 77 47.59 -15.58 -1.39
C LEU A 77 47.07 -14.15 -1.17
N VAL A 78 47.90 -13.14 -1.41
CA VAL A 78 47.50 -11.73 -1.28
C VAL A 78 46.38 -11.36 -2.25
N LEU A 79 46.32 -11.97 -3.43
CA LEU A 79 45.24 -11.78 -4.39
C LEU A 79 44.02 -12.68 -4.11
N ALA A 80 44.26 -13.91 -3.65
CA ALA A 80 43.23 -14.89 -3.36
C ALA A 80 42.38 -14.51 -2.14
N VAL A 81 42.98 -13.90 -1.11
CA VAL A 81 42.24 -13.50 0.11
C VAL A 81 41.13 -12.48 -0.20
N PRO A 82 41.38 -11.37 -0.92
CA PRO A 82 40.32 -10.48 -1.38
C PRO A 82 39.29 -11.17 -2.27
N ALA A 83 39.72 -12.09 -3.16
CA ALA A 83 38.80 -12.83 -4.03
C ALA A 83 37.87 -13.76 -3.23
N LEU A 84 38.38 -14.43 -2.20
CA LEU A 84 37.59 -15.26 -1.28
C LEU A 84 36.62 -14.40 -0.46
N HIS A 85 37.04 -13.22 -0.01
CA HIS A 85 36.14 -12.27 0.65
C HIS A 85 35.03 -11.78 -0.28
N ALA A 86 35.35 -11.47 -1.53
CA ALA A 86 34.36 -11.08 -2.53
C ALA A 86 33.39 -12.23 -2.84
N LEU A 87 33.89 -13.47 -2.94
CA LEU A 87 33.05 -14.65 -3.13
C LEU A 87 32.12 -14.88 -1.94
N TYR A 88 32.64 -14.76 -0.72
CA TYR A 88 31.83 -14.86 0.50
C TYR A 88 30.74 -13.78 0.55
N ALA A 89 31.09 -12.53 0.24
CA ALA A 89 30.12 -11.43 0.17
C ALA A 89 29.06 -11.66 -0.91
N PHE A 90 29.44 -12.24 -2.06
CA PHE A 90 28.49 -12.62 -3.10
C PHE A 90 27.54 -13.73 -2.63
N PHE A 91 28.04 -14.75 -1.95
CA PHE A 91 27.19 -15.81 -1.36
C PHE A 91 26.23 -15.24 -0.31
N ASP A 92 26.72 -14.37 0.56
CA ASP A 92 25.90 -13.73 1.60
C ASP A 92 24.81 -12.85 0.97
N ALA A 93 25.16 -12.03 -0.02
CA ALA A 93 24.20 -11.24 -0.79
C ALA A 93 23.19 -12.10 -1.55
N PHE A 94 23.62 -13.24 -2.11
CA PHE A 94 22.73 -14.19 -2.79
C PHE A 94 21.72 -14.82 -1.83
N ILE A 95 22.17 -15.26 -0.65
CA ILE A 95 21.31 -15.83 0.39
C ILE A 95 20.34 -14.78 0.92
N SER A 96 20.83 -13.57 1.22
CA SER A 96 19.99 -12.44 1.64
C SER A 96 18.96 -12.06 0.58
N SER A 97 19.34 -12.03 -0.71
CA SER A 97 18.40 -11.74 -1.80
C SER A 97 17.29 -12.80 -1.93
N ILE A 98 17.57 -14.07 -1.62
CA ILE A 98 16.55 -15.13 -1.57
C ILE A 98 15.61 -14.91 -0.37
N HIS A 99 16.17 -14.56 0.80
CA HIS A 99 15.40 -14.35 2.02
C HIS A 99 14.53 -13.08 1.96
N ASP A 100 15.09 -11.96 1.48
CA ASP A 100 14.42 -10.67 1.39
C ASP A 100 13.37 -10.64 0.28
N SER A 101 13.54 -11.43 -0.78
CA SER A 101 12.49 -11.58 -1.80
C SER A 101 11.22 -12.21 -1.23
N ALA A 102 11.32 -13.07 -0.21
CA ALA A 102 10.16 -13.64 0.47
C ALA A 102 9.50 -12.65 1.43
N GLY A 103 10.28 -11.86 2.17
CA GLY A 103 9.79 -10.82 3.08
C GLY A 103 9.15 -9.63 2.36
N ASN A 104 9.87 -9.04 1.40
CA ASN A 104 9.43 -7.85 0.66
C ASN A 104 8.23 -8.14 -0.24
N LEU A 105 8.10 -9.35 -0.79
CA LEU A 105 6.93 -9.75 -1.58
C LEU A 105 5.68 -9.87 -0.70
N ARG A 106 5.81 -10.45 0.50
CA ARG A 106 4.71 -10.59 1.46
C ARG A 106 4.24 -9.23 1.99
N GLU A 107 5.18 -8.32 2.25
CA GLU A 107 4.86 -6.98 2.71
C GLU A 107 4.17 -6.14 1.61
N LYS A 108 4.67 -6.19 0.37
CA LYS A 108 4.00 -5.57 -0.79
C LYS A 108 2.62 -6.17 -1.06
N PHE A 109 2.45 -7.48 -0.93
CA PHE A 109 1.14 -8.14 -1.06
C PHE A 109 0.17 -7.68 0.04
N ASN A 110 0.62 -7.64 1.30
CA ASN A 110 -0.19 -7.18 2.42
C ASN A 110 -0.58 -5.70 2.29
N GLN A 111 0.33 -4.85 1.83
CA GLN A 111 0.06 -3.45 1.56
C GLN A 111 -0.98 -3.27 0.45
N LYS A 112 -0.81 -3.96 -0.69
CA LYS A 112 -1.76 -3.91 -1.81
C LYS A 112 -3.14 -4.43 -1.41
N ASN A 113 -3.20 -5.49 -0.61
CA ASN A 113 -4.47 -6.02 -0.09
C ASN A 113 -5.15 -5.04 0.89
N ARG A 114 -4.39 -4.37 1.75
CA ARG A 114 -4.92 -3.32 2.65
C ARG A 114 -5.49 -2.14 1.89
N THR A 115 -4.77 -1.62 0.89
CA THR A 115 -5.25 -0.53 0.05
C THR A 115 -6.51 -0.93 -0.71
N ARG A 116 -6.54 -2.14 -1.28
CA ARG A 116 -7.72 -2.64 -2.00
C ARG A 116 -8.94 -2.80 -1.08
N ALA A 117 -8.74 -3.27 0.15
CA ALA A 117 -9.81 -3.37 1.15
C ALA A 117 -10.35 -2.00 1.58
N LEU A 118 -9.49 -0.99 1.71
CA LEU A 118 -9.90 0.37 2.02
C LEU A 118 -10.70 0.99 0.87
N VAL A 119 -10.21 0.85 -0.37
CA VAL A 119 -10.92 1.34 -1.56
C VAL A 119 -12.29 0.69 -1.69
N ALA A 120 -12.39 -0.63 -1.51
CA ALA A 120 -13.68 -1.34 -1.57
C ALA A 120 -14.68 -0.85 -0.50
N LYS A 121 -14.20 -0.51 0.70
CA LYS A 121 -15.06 0.06 1.75
C LYS A 121 -15.58 1.45 1.37
N VAL A 122 -14.70 2.32 0.87
CA VAL A 122 -15.09 3.67 0.44
C VAL A 122 -16.06 3.62 -0.74
N GLU A 123 -15.85 2.72 -1.68
CA GLU A 123 -16.77 2.51 -2.81
C GLU A 123 -18.14 1.99 -2.35
N ALA A 124 -18.18 1.07 -1.38
CA ALA A 124 -19.43 0.58 -0.79
C ALA A 124 -20.20 1.71 -0.07
N GLU A 125 -19.51 2.49 0.77
CA GLU A 125 -20.10 3.64 1.46
C GLU A 125 -20.62 4.70 0.48
N MET A 126 -19.87 4.99 -0.59
CA MET A 126 -20.33 5.90 -1.64
C MET A 126 -21.52 5.35 -2.42
N ALA A 127 -21.58 4.05 -2.69
CA ALA A 127 -22.73 3.43 -3.36
C ALA A 127 -23.99 3.50 -2.49
N GLU A 128 -23.87 3.26 -1.18
CA GLU A 128 -24.96 3.41 -0.23
C GLU A 128 -25.42 4.87 -0.12
N ALA A 129 -24.48 5.81 0.01
CA ALA A 129 -24.78 7.24 0.07
C ALA A 129 -25.49 7.73 -1.20
N LYS A 130 -25.02 7.31 -2.38
CA LYS A 130 -25.65 7.63 -3.66
C LYS A 130 -27.06 7.06 -3.76
N THR A 131 -27.28 5.86 -3.21
CA THR A 131 -28.59 5.22 -3.18
C THR A 131 -29.54 5.96 -2.25
N ARG A 132 -29.10 6.34 -1.05
CA ARG A 132 -29.86 7.18 -0.11
C ARG A 132 -30.24 8.53 -0.72
N ALA A 133 -29.28 9.21 -1.34
CA ALA A 133 -29.52 10.50 -2.00
C ALA A 133 -30.57 10.39 -3.13
N LYS A 134 -30.54 9.30 -3.92
CA LYS A 134 -31.57 9.05 -4.93
C LYS A 134 -32.95 8.87 -4.32
N TYR A 135 -33.08 8.06 -3.26
CA TYR A 135 -34.34 7.87 -2.57
C TYR A 135 -34.88 9.16 -1.96
N GLU A 136 -34.02 9.99 -1.36
CA GLU A 136 -34.43 11.28 -0.81
C GLU A 136 -34.96 12.23 -1.89
N VAL A 137 -34.31 12.27 -3.06
CA VAL A 137 -34.78 13.05 -4.21
C VAL A 137 -36.13 12.54 -4.73
N GLU A 138 -36.32 11.22 -4.82
CA GLU A 138 -37.61 10.65 -5.23
C GLU A 138 -38.73 10.93 -4.23
N ILE A 139 -38.44 10.84 -2.93
CA ILE A 139 -39.40 11.19 -1.87
C ILE A 139 -39.76 12.67 -1.95
N ALA A 140 -38.78 13.56 -2.17
CA ALA A 140 -39.02 14.99 -2.32
C ALA A 140 -39.93 15.28 -3.51
N LYS A 141 -39.66 14.67 -4.68
CA LYS A 141 -40.51 14.79 -5.87
C LYS A 141 -41.91 14.24 -5.65
N ALA A 142 -42.04 13.09 -5.00
CA ALA A 142 -43.35 12.50 -4.70
C ALA A 142 -44.18 13.41 -3.77
N LYS A 143 -43.54 14.05 -2.78
CA LYS A 143 -44.19 15.04 -1.91
C LYS A 143 -44.63 16.28 -2.68
N GLU A 144 -43.83 16.77 -3.61
CA GLU A 144 -44.16 17.92 -4.46
C GLU A 144 -45.37 17.62 -5.36
N VAL A 145 -45.38 16.47 -6.04
CA VAL A 145 -46.53 16.02 -6.84
C VAL A 145 -47.79 15.85 -5.98
N ALA A 146 -47.65 15.30 -4.77
CA ALA A 146 -48.77 15.18 -3.84
C ALA A 146 -49.30 16.56 -3.42
N ALA A 147 -48.42 17.52 -3.11
CA ALA A 147 -48.81 18.89 -2.79
C ALA A 147 -49.52 19.58 -3.96
N GLU A 148 -49.02 19.43 -5.20
CA GLU A 148 -49.69 19.96 -6.39
C GLU A 148 -51.07 19.32 -6.61
N SER A 149 -51.19 18.00 -6.39
CA SER A 149 -52.47 17.31 -6.52
C SER A 149 -53.48 17.77 -5.47
N ASN A 150 -53.03 18.04 -4.24
CA ASN A 150 -53.88 18.58 -3.18
C ASN A 150 -54.35 20.01 -3.49
N LEU A 151 -53.46 20.88 -3.98
CA LEU A 151 -53.85 22.24 -4.41
C LEU A 151 -54.88 22.21 -5.55
N LYS A 152 -54.72 21.28 -6.51
CA LYS A 152 -55.71 21.06 -7.58
C LYS A 152 -57.03 20.54 -7.04
N ALA A 153 -57.00 19.62 -6.07
CA ALA A 153 -58.20 19.09 -5.43
C ALA A 153 -58.96 20.18 -4.64
N GLU A 154 -58.25 21.04 -3.90
CA GLU A 154 -58.82 22.23 -3.24
C GLU A 154 -59.50 23.16 -4.26
N GLY A 155 -58.81 23.49 -5.36
CA GLY A 155 -59.38 24.32 -6.43
C GLY A 155 -60.60 23.67 -7.12
N ILE A 156 -60.65 22.34 -7.25
CA ILE A 156 -61.85 21.63 -7.74
C ILE A 156 -62.99 21.76 -6.73
N PHE A 157 -62.71 21.67 -5.43
CA PHE A 157 -63.71 21.80 -4.37
C PHE A 157 -64.32 23.21 -4.36
N ASP A 158 -63.50 24.25 -4.48
CA ASP A 158 -63.95 25.64 -4.60
C ASP A 158 -64.82 25.88 -5.85
N ASN A 159 -64.49 25.22 -6.96
CA ASN A 159 -65.31 25.30 -8.16
C ASN A 159 -66.67 24.57 -7.99
N LEU A 160 -66.70 23.45 -7.27
CA LEU A 160 -67.94 22.71 -6.99
C LEU A 160 -68.88 23.52 -6.10
N THR A 161 -68.36 24.16 -5.05
CA THR A 161 -69.18 25.03 -4.16
C THR A 161 -69.75 26.22 -4.93
N ASN A 162 -68.96 26.84 -5.82
CA ASN A 162 -69.45 27.90 -6.70
C ASN A 162 -70.51 27.41 -7.70
N ILE A 163 -70.41 26.18 -8.22
CA ILE A 163 -71.45 25.61 -9.09
C ILE A 163 -72.75 25.36 -8.29
N GLU A 164 -72.64 24.91 -7.05
CA GLU A 164 -73.79 24.65 -6.19
C GLU A 164 -74.54 25.93 -5.83
N SER A 165 -73.82 27.02 -5.51
CA SER A 165 -74.44 28.33 -5.29
C SER A 165 -75.12 28.86 -6.55
N LEU A 166 -74.47 28.77 -7.73
CA LEU A 166 -75.07 29.18 -9.00
C LEU A 166 -76.33 28.37 -9.36
N LYS A 167 -76.37 27.08 -8.99
CA LYS A 167 -77.57 26.24 -9.18
C LYS A 167 -78.73 26.69 -8.30
N GLU A 168 -78.49 27.02 -7.03
CA GLU A 168 -79.53 27.57 -6.16
C GLU A 168 -80.00 28.94 -6.66
N GLU A 169 -79.09 29.82 -7.10
CA GLU A 169 -79.45 31.09 -7.73
C GLU A 169 -80.34 30.90 -8.96
N LEU A 170 -80.02 29.95 -9.85
CA LEU A 170 -80.83 29.63 -11.02
C LEU A 170 -82.21 29.07 -10.67
N LYS A 171 -82.30 28.24 -9.62
CA LYS A 171 -83.56 27.67 -9.14
C LYS A 171 -84.46 28.75 -8.58
N ASP A 172 -83.92 29.71 -7.84
CA ASP A 172 -84.69 30.82 -7.31
C ASP A 172 -85.10 31.81 -8.41
N ALA A 173 -84.21 32.12 -9.37
CA ALA A 173 -84.57 32.90 -10.56
C ALA A 173 -85.70 32.21 -11.36
N ARG A 174 -85.67 30.88 -11.49
CA ARG A 174 -86.73 30.12 -12.17
C ARG A 174 -88.07 30.21 -11.45
N LYS A 175 -88.09 30.10 -10.11
CA LYS A 175 -89.32 30.32 -9.33
C LYS A 175 -89.88 31.72 -9.53
N GLN A 176 -89.02 32.74 -9.59
CA GLN A 176 -89.45 34.12 -9.85
C GLN A 176 -90.08 34.24 -11.24
N ILE A 177 -89.50 33.63 -12.28
CA ILE A 177 -90.09 33.60 -13.63
C ILE A 177 -91.46 32.90 -13.62
N ASP A 178 -91.57 31.75 -12.94
CA ASP A 178 -92.84 31.02 -12.84
C ASP A 178 -93.91 31.87 -12.12
N ASP A 179 -93.55 32.55 -11.03
CA ASP A 179 -94.45 33.46 -10.31
C ASP A 179 -94.87 34.66 -11.17
N LEU A 180 -93.92 35.33 -11.83
CA LEU A 180 -94.19 36.41 -12.78
C LEU A 180 -95.11 35.97 -13.93
N SER A 181 -94.90 34.75 -14.46
CA SER A 181 -95.76 34.19 -15.50
C SER A 181 -97.18 33.90 -14.99
N PHE A 182 -97.32 33.47 -13.74
CA PHE A 182 -98.60 33.28 -13.07
C PHE A 182 -99.31 34.62 -12.85
N GLN A 183 -98.60 35.63 -12.35
CA GLN A 183 -99.13 36.99 -12.19
C GLN A 183 -99.60 37.58 -13.52
N LEU A 184 -98.81 37.42 -14.60
CA LEU A 184 -99.21 37.83 -15.95
C LEU A 184 -100.45 37.10 -16.45
N ARG A 185 -100.60 35.80 -16.17
CA ARG A 185 -101.79 35.02 -16.53
C ARG A 185 -103.04 35.49 -15.77
N VAL A 186 -102.90 35.80 -14.49
CA VAL A 186 -103.96 36.37 -13.66
C VAL A 186 -104.35 37.78 -14.15
N ALA A 187 -103.36 38.62 -14.49
CA ALA A 187 -103.58 39.94 -15.08
C ALA A 187 -104.28 39.84 -16.46
N HIS A 188 -103.85 38.92 -17.31
CA HIS A 188 -104.49 38.67 -18.60
C HIS A 188 -105.95 38.20 -18.45
N ASN A 189 -106.24 37.31 -17.49
CA ASN A 189 -107.60 36.83 -17.22
C ASN A 189 -108.51 37.88 -16.57
N SER A 190 -107.94 38.86 -15.84
CA SER A 190 -108.70 39.98 -15.28
C SER A 190 -109.01 41.08 -16.29
N ILE A 191 -108.21 41.20 -17.37
CA ILE A 191 -108.50 42.08 -18.50
C ILE A 191 -109.48 41.42 -19.50
N GLY A 192 -109.49 40.08 -19.58
CA GLY A 192 -110.34 39.29 -20.48
C GLY A 192 -111.75 38.92 -19.98
N ASN A 193 -112.23 39.50 -18.87
CA ASN A 193 -113.61 39.30 -18.40
C ASN A 193 -114.52 40.52 -18.70
N PRO A 194 -115.15 40.60 -19.88
CA PRO A 194 -116.23 41.53 -20.15
C PRO A 194 -117.58 40.86 -19.84
N ALA A 195 -117.90 40.66 -18.56
CA ALA A 195 -119.26 40.24 -18.17
C ALA A 195 -119.68 40.73 -16.78
N PHE A 196 -119.25 41.94 -16.39
CA PHE A 196 -120.00 42.81 -15.46
C PHE A 196 -119.66 44.26 -15.79
N LYS A 197 -120.27 44.79 -16.85
CA LYS A 197 -120.55 46.21 -16.99
C LYS A 197 -122.05 46.37 -17.24
N ASN A 198 -122.69 46.79 -16.16
CA ASN A 198 -123.91 47.58 -15.98
C ASN A 198 -124.86 47.84 -17.15
N ASP A 199 -126.13 47.84 -16.76
CA ASP A 199 -127.36 48.36 -17.38
C ASP A 199 -128.20 47.39 -18.22
#